data_AF-A0A2N3WTB9-F1
#
_entry.id   AF-A0A2N3WTB9-F1
#
_cell.length_a   1.000
_cell.length_b   1.000
_cell.length_c   1.000
_cell.angle_alpha   90.00
_cell.angle_beta   90.00
_cell.angle_gamma   90.00
#
_symmetry.space_group_name_H-M   'P 1'
#
loop_
_entity.id
_entity.type
_entity.pdbx_description
1 polymer ?
#
loop_
_entity_poly.entity_id
_entity_poly.type
_entity_poly.pdbx_seq_one_letter_code
_entity_poly.pdbx_strand_id
1 'polypeptide(L)'
;MRRRQVPAVAVLVGLGALAGLAGCGNRPNNLETYYDDPVPVPGTSAPVSPPVSRAVDPPAVSSAAAPDPQRASAALLADADVAEEGVKPGSGRVSGCLTGLAAGERKSVSWVYPSGSALTHEVTAYPDRSGEDIVSGAHCAGAEVPLPPQPGIAVQRAWCEGSTCAVLVAKGNLVSALSVAASTPARAQDAAMRLLPKMANKLTAQP
;
A
#
# COMPACT_ATOMS: atom_id res chain seq x y z
N MET A 1 43.39 -38.26 -14.64
CA MET A 1 44.31 -37.10 -14.54
C MET A 1 44.36 -36.38 -15.89
N ARG A 2 43.77 -35.19 -16.01
CA ARG A 2 44.13 -34.16 -17.00
C ARG A 2 43.72 -32.80 -16.44
N ARG A 3 44.66 -31.87 -16.50
CA ARG A 3 44.75 -30.64 -15.72
C ARG A 3 44.60 -29.43 -16.66
N ARG A 4 43.92 -28.39 -16.17
CA ARG A 4 44.12 -26.94 -16.45
C ARG A 4 43.64 -26.48 -17.86
N GLN A 5 43.14 -25.27 -18.07
CA GLN A 5 43.49 -23.96 -17.47
C GLN A 5 42.28 -23.02 -17.39
N VAL A 6 42.23 -22.24 -16.31
CA VAL A 6 41.41 -21.03 -16.14
C VAL A 6 42.29 -19.84 -16.53
N PRO A 7 41.79 -18.85 -17.28
CA PRO A 7 42.29 -17.50 -17.22
C PRO A 7 41.29 -16.58 -16.50
N ALA A 8 41.83 -15.89 -15.50
CA ALA A 8 41.26 -14.73 -14.82
C ALA A 8 41.34 -13.47 -15.71
N VAL A 9 40.96 -12.31 -15.13
CA VAL A 9 41.09 -10.90 -15.60
C VAL A 9 39.72 -10.32 -16.03
N ALA A 10 39.21 -9.16 -15.57
CA ALA A 10 39.81 -8.00 -14.89
C ALA A 10 38.86 -7.37 -13.86
N VAL A 11 39.46 -6.83 -12.79
CA VAL A 11 38.90 -5.82 -11.89
C VAL A 11 39.01 -4.45 -12.57
N LEU A 12 37.93 -3.67 -12.58
CA LEU A 12 37.99 -2.21 -12.79
C LEU A 12 37.31 -1.50 -11.62
N VAL A 13 38.15 -0.82 -10.84
CA VAL A 13 37.82 0.14 -9.79
C VAL A 13 37.40 1.44 -10.47
N GLY A 14 36.20 1.92 -10.17
CA GLY A 14 35.72 3.25 -10.55
C GLY A 14 35.28 4.04 -9.33
N LEU A 15 36.20 4.81 -8.75
CA LEU A 15 35.89 5.90 -7.82
C LEU A 15 35.24 7.05 -8.61
N GLY A 16 34.06 7.50 -8.19
CA GLY A 16 33.34 8.61 -8.80
C GLY A 16 32.55 9.43 -7.77
N ALA A 17 33.21 10.48 -7.27
CA ALA A 17 32.70 11.77 -6.79
C ALA A 17 31.42 11.86 -5.92
N LEU A 18 31.67 12.28 -4.68
CA LEU A 18 30.78 13.06 -3.81
C LEU A 18 30.37 14.39 -4.45
N ALA A 19 29.14 14.83 -4.16
CA ALA A 19 28.66 16.19 -3.90
C ALA A 19 27.38 16.56 -4.69
N GLY A 20 26.28 16.76 -3.95
CA GLY A 20 25.01 17.22 -4.50
C GLY A 20 23.89 17.36 -3.48
N LEU A 21 24.17 17.85 -2.26
CA LEU A 21 23.14 18.25 -1.30
C LEU A 21 22.96 19.77 -1.37
N ALA A 22 22.13 20.22 -2.31
CA ALA A 22 21.51 21.54 -2.26
C ALA A 22 20.00 21.35 -2.05
N GLY A 23 19.65 20.94 -0.82
CA GLY A 23 18.26 20.83 -0.38
C GLY A 23 17.82 22.12 0.30
N CYS A 24 16.96 22.86 -0.38
CA CYS A 24 16.28 24.08 0.05
C CYS A 24 15.66 23.91 1.45
N GLY A 25 16.04 24.74 2.41
CA GLY A 25 15.50 24.65 3.77
C GLY A 25 15.84 25.84 4.65
N ASN A 26 15.60 27.07 4.18
CA ASN A 26 15.56 28.21 5.09
C ASN A 26 14.59 29.27 4.58
N ARG A 27 13.30 29.02 4.75
CA ARG A 27 12.30 30.09 4.81
C ARG A 27 11.83 30.17 6.26
N PRO A 28 12.14 31.25 7.00
CA PRO A 28 11.54 31.45 8.30
C PRO A 28 10.02 31.55 8.11
N ASN A 29 9.30 30.66 8.78
CA ASN A 29 7.84 30.69 8.86
C ASN A 29 7.46 31.90 9.71
N ASN A 30 7.09 33.01 9.06
CA ASN A 30 6.65 34.21 9.75
C ASN A 30 5.18 34.03 10.15
N LEU A 31 4.94 33.61 11.39
CA LEU A 31 3.62 33.39 12.00
C LEU A 31 3.06 34.66 12.68
N GLU A 32 3.70 35.82 12.54
CA GLU A 32 3.38 37.04 13.31
C GLU A 32 2.35 37.98 12.64
N THR A 33 1.61 37.55 11.62
CA THR A 33 0.66 38.45 10.90
C THR A 33 -0.82 38.13 11.09
N TYR A 34 -1.19 37.25 12.03
CA TYR A 34 -2.61 36.87 12.22
C TYR A 34 -3.29 37.44 13.48
N TYR A 35 -2.61 38.29 14.25
CA TYR A 35 -3.22 38.98 15.38
C TYR A 35 -2.92 40.49 15.32
N ASP A 36 -3.46 41.16 14.29
CA ASP A 36 -3.78 42.58 14.43
C ASP A 36 -5.09 42.66 15.24
N ASP A 37 -4.96 43.04 16.50
CA ASP A 37 -6.06 43.48 17.37
C ASP A 37 -6.54 44.85 16.88
N PRO A 38 -7.79 45.01 16.39
CA PRO A 38 -8.36 46.33 16.25
C PRO A 38 -8.80 46.84 17.63
N VAL A 39 -8.11 47.90 18.08
CA VAL A 39 -8.45 48.74 19.23
C VAL A 39 -9.93 49.16 19.19
N PRO A 40 -10.69 49.11 20.31
CA PRO A 40 -12.06 49.60 20.35
C PRO A 40 -12.10 51.13 20.25
N VAL A 41 -12.80 51.66 19.25
CA VAL A 41 -13.17 53.09 19.16
C VAL A 41 -14.58 53.28 19.72
N PRO A 42 -14.83 54.19 20.68
CA PRO A 42 -16.17 54.48 21.15
C PRO A 42 -16.89 55.39 20.14
N GLY A 43 -17.86 54.83 19.42
CA GLY A 43 -18.72 55.54 18.49
C GLY A 43 -20.20 55.33 18.82
N THR A 44 -20.80 56.34 19.44
CA THR A 44 -22.25 56.48 19.64
C THR A 44 -22.98 56.50 18.28
N SER A 45 -23.92 55.59 18.04
CA SER A 45 -25.04 55.76 17.09
C SER A 45 -26.16 54.72 17.32
N ALA A 46 -27.38 55.16 17.04
CA ALA A 46 -28.69 54.65 17.46
C ALA A 46 -29.09 53.24 16.96
N PRO A 47 -30.09 52.59 17.60
CA PRO A 47 -30.54 51.26 17.20
C PRO A 47 -31.45 51.32 15.97
N VAL A 48 -31.01 50.70 14.87
CA VAL A 48 -31.88 50.33 13.76
C VAL A 48 -31.85 48.80 13.68
N SER A 49 -32.98 48.17 13.97
CA SER A 49 -33.15 46.71 13.90
C SER A 49 -33.11 46.23 12.44
N PRO A 50 -32.20 45.33 12.05
CA PRO A 50 -32.28 44.64 10.77
C PRO A 50 -33.26 43.45 10.84
N PRO A 51 -33.88 43.07 9.71
CA PRO A 51 -34.71 41.87 9.64
C PRO A 51 -33.86 40.62 9.90
N VAL A 52 -34.38 39.72 10.74
CA VAL A 52 -33.76 38.46 11.13
C VAL A 52 -33.73 37.51 9.93
N SER A 53 -32.62 37.50 9.19
CA SER A 53 -32.32 36.40 8.26
C SER A 53 -32.00 35.17 9.07
N ARG A 54 -32.81 34.10 8.91
CA ARG A 54 -32.51 32.77 9.45
C ARG A 54 -31.13 32.35 8.92
N ALA A 55 -30.18 32.19 9.83
CA ALA A 55 -28.97 31.44 9.56
C ALA A 55 -29.39 30.02 9.17
N VAL A 56 -29.13 29.66 7.92
CA VAL A 56 -29.15 28.28 7.47
C VAL A 56 -27.92 27.64 8.10
N ASP A 57 -28.14 26.66 8.98
CA ASP A 57 -27.04 25.88 9.56
C ASP A 57 -26.17 25.33 8.42
N PRO A 58 -24.84 25.51 8.47
CA PRO A 58 -23.96 24.89 7.51
C PRO A 58 -24.18 23.36 7.58
N PRO A 59 -24.26 22.67 6.43
CA PRO A 59 -24.44 21.23 6.43
C PRO A 59 -23.31 20.62 7.24
N ALA A 60 -23.67 19.77 8.21
CA ALA A 60 -22.70 19.02 9.00
C ALA A 60 -21.79 18.26 8.03
N VAL A 61 -20.54 18.70 7.92
CA VAL A 61 -19.47 17.93 7.28
C VAL A 61 -19.33 16.66 8.11
N SER A 62 -19.93 15.58 7.62
CA SER A 62 -19.72 14.24 8.15
C SER A 62 -18.22 13.98 8.05
N SER A 63 -17.51 14.08 9.18
CA SER A 63 -16.12 13.64 9.25
C SER A 63 -16.13 12.16 8.92
N ALA A 64 -15.60 11.82 7.75
CA ALA A 64 -15.33 10.45 7.39
C ALA A 64 -14.56 9.82 8.56
N ALA A 65 -15.14 8.79 9.17
CA ALA A 65 -14.53 8.11 10.29
C ALA A 65 -13.13 7.66 9.86
N ALA A 66 -12.12 7.96 10.68
CA ALA A 66 -10.76 7.52 10.40
C ALA A 66 -10.76 5.99 10.16
N PRO A 67 -10.00 5.50 9.17
CA PRO A 67 -9.95 4.08 8.85
C PRO A 67 -9.51 3.30 10.08
N ASP A 68 -10.20 2.21 10.38
CA ASP A 68 -9.90 1.39 11.54
C ASP A 68 -8.60 0.59 11.30
N PRO A 69 -7.50 0.90 12.02
CA PRO A 69 -6.21 0.20 11.91
C PRO A 69 -6.31 -1.31 12.17
N GLN A 70 -7.31 -1.72 12.97
CA GLN A 70 -7.53 -3.13 13.32
C GLN A 70 -7.99 -3.94 12.13
N ARG A 71 -8.75 -3.34 11.20
CA ARG A 71 -9.27 -4.05 10.02
C ARG A 71 -8.16 -4.52 9.09
N ALA A 72 -7.17 -3.67 8.83
CA ALA A 72 -6.02 -4.06 8.01
C ALA A 72 -5.24 -5.22 8.65
N SER A 73 -5.12 -5.22 9.99
CA SER A 73 -4.45 -6.28 10.73
C SER A 73 -5.25 -7.59 10.71
N ALA A 74 -6.57 -7.52 10.91
CA ALA A 74 -7.46 -8.67 10.92
C ALA A 74 -7.62 -9.33 9.53
N ALA A 75 -7.40 -8.57 8.46
CA ALA A 75 -7.41 -9.06 7.09
C ALA A 75 -6.09 -9.69 6.64
N LEU A 76 -5.03 -9.69 7.47
CA LEU A 76 -3.79 -10.38 7.13
C LEU A 76 -3.99 -11.90 7.12
N LEU A 77 -3.28 -12.57 6.21
CA LEU A 77 -3.08 -14.01 6.28
C LEU A 77 -2.27 -14.34 7.54
N ALA A 78 -2.62 -15.43 8.19
CA ALA A 78 -1.91 -16.00 9.33
C ALA A 78 -1.17 -17.28 8.91
N ASP A 79 -0.31 -17.79 9.79
CA ASP A 79 0.46 -19.01 9.54
C ASP A 79 -0.41 -20.21 9.17
N ALA A 80 -1.59 -20.33 9.79
CA ALA A 80 -2.55 -21.39 9.47
C ALA A 80 -3.09 -21.30 8.04
N ASP A 81 -3.21 -20.08 7.49
CA ASP A 81 -3.71 -19.90 6.13
C ASP A 81 -2.67 -20.34 5.09
N VAL A 82 -1.37 -20.18 5.38
CA VAL A 82 -0.28 -20.52 4.46
C VAL A 82 0.40 -21.86 4.76
N ALA A 83 -0.07 -22.61 5.77
CA ALA A 83 0.56 -23.85 6.21
C ALA A 83 0.74 -24.89 5.09
N GLU A 84 -0.24 -24.99 4.18
CA GLU A 84 -0.22 -25.91 3.03
C GLU A 84 0.86 -25.56 1.99
N GLU A 85 1.35 -24.32 1.99
CA GLU A 85 2.46 -23.91 1.12
C GLU A 85 3.83 -24.39 1.65
N GLY A 86 3.87 -24.96 2.87
CA GLY A 86 5.10 -25.43 3.50
C GLY A 86 6.07 -24.30 3.86
N VAL A 87 5.57 -23.07 3.93
CA VAL A 87 6.35 -21.88 4.30
C VAL A 87 6.47 -21.73 5.81
N LYS A 88 7.47 -20.97 6.26
CA LYS A 88 7.66 -20.60 7.66
C LYS A 88 7.73 -19.08 7.81
N PRO A 89 7.34 -18.51 8.96
CA PRO A 89 7.51 -17.09 9.21
C PRO A 89 8.95 -16.66 8.98
N GLY A 90 9.16 -15.53 8.30
CA GLY A 90 10.50 -15.07 7.99
C GLY A 90 10.52 -13.66 7.42
N SER A 91 11.68 -13.01 7.51
CA SER A 91 11.89 -11.67 6.98
C SER A 91 12.34 -11.73 5.51
N GLY A 92 11.42 -12.06 4.61
CA GLY A 92 11.60 -11.94 3.17
C GLY A 92 10.62 -10.92 2.62
N ARG A 93 11.12 -9.81 2.04
CA ARG A 93 10.27 -8.86 1.31
C ARG A 93 10.41 -9.18 -0.18
N VAL A 94 9.34 -9.65 -0.78
CA VAL A 94 9.27 -9.75 -2.24
C VAL A 94 8.94 -8.36 -2.77
N SER A 95 9.88 -7.75 -3.49
CA SER A 95 9.60 -6.54 -4.26
C SER A 95 8.65 -6.89 -5.40
N GLY A 96 7.62 -6.06 -5.59
CA GLY A 96 6.59 -6.26 -6.60
C GLY A 96 5.63 -5.09 -6.60
N CYS A 97 4.39 -5.32 -7.03
CA CYS A 97 3.38 -4.27 -7.12
C CYS A 97 3.06 -3.56 -5.80
N LEU A 98 3.41 -4.18 -4.68
CA LEU A 98 3.15 -3.72 -3.32
C LEU A 98 3.76 -2.35 -3.00
N THR A 99 4.89 -2.01 -3.62
CA THR A 99 5.58 -0.72 -3.37
C THR A 99 4.98 0.45 -4.15
N GLY A 100 4.20 0.17 -5.21
CA GLY A 100 3.60 1.20 -6.07
C GLY A 100 2.19 1.62 -5.67
N LEU A 101 1.56 0.90 -4.72
CA LEU A 101 0.22 1.25 -4.25
C LEU A 101 0.26 2.56 -3.47
N ALA A 102 -0.81 3.34 -3.62
CA ALA A 102 -0.94 4.62 -2.97
C ALA A 102 -0.82 4.52 -1.43
N ALA A 103 -0.47 5.66 -0.82
CA ALA A 103 -0.35 5.77 0.63
C ALA A 103 -1.69 5.46 1.33
N GLY A 104 -1.60 4.69 2.40
CA GLY A 104 -2.69 4.27 3.26
C GLY A 104 -2.12 3.57 4.49
N GLU A 105 -2.96 3.21 5.44
CA GLU A 105 -2.49 2.47 6.60
C GLU A 105 -2.21 1.02 6.21
N ARG A 106 -0.95 0.61 6.34
CA ARG A 106 -0.47 -0.67 5.83
C ARG A 106 -0.03 -1.60 6.96
N LYS A 107 -0.41 -2.87 6.84
CA LYS A 107 0.12 -3.98 7.62
C LYS A 107 0.73 -5.00 6.68
N SER A 108 1.77 -5.70 7.13
CA SER A 108 2.51 -6.66 6.30
C SER A 108 2.97 -7.86 7.11
N VAL A 109 3.00 -9.02 6.47
CA VAL A 109 3.53 -10.28 7.01
C VAL A 109 4.25 -11.04 5.90
N SER A 110 5.27 -11.82 6.28
CA SER A 110 6.14 -12.51 5.34
C SER A 110 6.48 -13.92 5.79
N TRP A 111 6.65 -14.79 4.81
CA TRP A 111 7.09 -16.17 4.97
C TRP A 111 8.15 -16.54 3.94
N VAL A 112 8.89 -17.61 4.25
CA VAL A 112 9.97 -18.13 3.41
C VAL A 112 9.74 -19.62 3.16
N TYR A 113 9.87 -20.02 1.90
CA TYR A 113 9.86 -21.42 1.47
C TYR A 113 11.19 -22.11 1.84
N PRO A 114 11.23 -23.44 2.02
CA PRO A 114 12.48 -24.17 2.23
C PRO A 114 13.52 -23.97 1.13
N SER A 115 13.10 -23.61 -0.09
CA SER A 115 13.96 -23.26 -1.22
C SER A 115 14.67 -21.90 -1.09
N GLY A 116 14.34 -21.09 -0.08
CA GLY A 116 14.78 -19.71 0.07
C GLY A 116 13.93 -18.70 -0.71
N SER A 117 12.92 -19.16 -1.46
CA SER A 117 11.93 -18.27 -2.09
C SER A 117 11.01 -17.65 -1.02
N ALA A 118 10.30 -16.56 -1.34
CA ALA A 118 9.58 -15.79 -0.33
C ALA A 118 8.14 -15.48 -0.72
N LEU A 119 7.32 -15.25 0.30
CA LEU A 119 5.92 -14.86 0.24
C LEU A 119 5.75 -13.60 1.08
N THR A 120 5.14 -12.56 0.54
CA THR A 120 4.80 -11.34 1.29
C THR A 120 3.34 -11.01 1.08
N HIS A 121 2.61 -10.79 2.17
CA HIS A 121 1.23 -10.32 2.15
C HIS A 121 1.16 -8.95 2.82
N GLU A 122 0.53 -8.00 2.15
CA GLU A 122 0.25 -6.67 2.67
C GLU A 122 -1.24 -6.40 2.58
N VAL A 123 -1.80 -5.75 3.60
CA VAL A 123 -3.14 -5.18 3.56
C VAL A 123 -3.05 -3.70 3.82
N THR A 124 -3.67 -2.91 2.96
CA THR A 124 -3.74 -1.45 3.10
C THR A 124 -5.18 -1.00 3.24
N ALA A 125 -5.45 -0.18 4.26
CA ALA A 125 -6.71 0.52 4.45
C ALA A 125 -6.59 1.95 3.91
N TYR A 126 -7.57 2.34 3.09
CA TYR A 126 -7.65 3.67 2.50
C TYR A 126 -8.75 4.49 3.20
N PRO A 127 -8.44 5.65 3.80
CA PRO A 127 -9.46 6.50 4.46
C PRO A 127 -10.49 7.04 3.47
N ASP A 128 -9.99 7.59 2.36
CA ASP A 128 -10.77 8.49 1.50
C ASP A 128 -10.99 7.92 0.10
N ARG A 129 -10.63 6.66 -0.13
CA ARG A 129 -10.73 6.00 -1.45
C ARG A 129 -11.21 4.57 -1.34
N SER A 130 -11.94 4.14 -2.37
CA SER A 130 -12.31 2.76 -2.54
C SER A 130 -11.06 1.94 -2.92
N GLY A 131 -10.94 0.74 -2.39
CA GLY A 131 -9.91 -0.22 -2.77
C GLY A 131 -10.08 -0.68 -4.21
N GLU A 132 -11.32 -0.68 -4.72
CA GLU A 132 -11.66 -0.98 -6.09
C GLU A 132 -10.99 -0.02 -7.07
N ASP A 133 -11.02 1.29 -6.78
CA ASP A 133 -10.34 2.30 -7.60
C ASP A 133 -8.82 2.12 -7.55
N ILE A 134 -8.27 1.79 -6.37
CA ILE A 134 -6.84 1.53 -6.20
C ILE A 134 -6.41 0.33 -7.04
N VAL A 135 -7.13 -0.78 -6.98
CA VAL A 135 -6.78 -2.00 -7.73
C VAL A 135 -7.01 -1.80 -9.22
N SER A 136 -8.09 -1.13 -9.63
CA SER A 136 -8.40 -0.88 -11.05
C SER A 136 -7.36 0.03 -11.72
N GLY A 137 -6.83 1.01 -10.98
CA GLY A 137 -5.77 1.90 -11.45
C GLY A 137 -4.35 1.33 -11.26
N ALA A 138 -4.20 0.17 -10.64
CA ALA A 138 -2.89 -0.42 -10.40
C ALA A 138 -2.32 -1.02 -11.69
N HIS A 139 -1.05 -0.72 -11.94
CA HIS A 139 -0.26 -1.31 -13.01
C HIS A 139 1.05 -1.84 -12.41
N CYS A 140 1.27 -3.13 -12.57
CA CYS A 140 2.47 -3.80 -12.08
C CYS A 140 3.32 -4.23 -13.27
N ALA A 141 4.63 -4.41 -13.03
CA ALA A 141 5.51 -5.00 -14.03
C ALA A 141 5.11 -6.45 -14.34
N GLY A 142 5.46 -6.91 -15.55
CA GLY A 142 5.16 -8.26 -16.02
C GLY A 142 3.87 -8.39 -16.83
N ALA A 143 3.51 -9.63 -17.13
CA ALA A 143 2.32 -9.97 -17.89
C ALA A 143 1.11 -10.10 -16.96
N GLU A 144 -0.04 -9.53 -17.36
CA GLU A 144 -1.29 -9.70 -16.62
C GLU A 144 -1.75 -11.16 -16.67
N VAL A 145 -2.21 -11.67 -15.52
CA VAL A 145 -2.63 -13.05 -15.35
C VAL A 145 -4.12 -13.09 -15.03
N PRO A 146 -4.93 -13.86 -15.79
CA PRO A 146 -6.35 -13.99 -15.51
C PRO A 146 -6.56 -14.74 -14.20
N LEU A 147 -7.34 -14.16 -13.29
CA LEU A 147 -7.68 -14.75 -12.00
C LEU A 147 -9.12 -15.30 -12.00
N PRO A 148 -9.40 -16.45 -11.37
CA PRO A 148 -10.76 -16.91 -11.18
C PRO A 148 -11.51 -15.97 -10.21
N PRO A 149 -12.76 -15.56 -10.54
CA PRO A 149 -13.50 -14.60 -9.71
C PRO A 149 -13.71 -15.13 -8.30
N GLN A 150 -13.49 -14.28 -7.30
CA GLN A 150 -13.69 -14.61 -5.89
C GLN A 150 -15.03 -14.04 -5.36
N PRO A 151 -15.86 -14.84 -4.67
CA PRO A 151 -17.10 -14.35 -4.10
C PRO A 151 -16.86 -13.19 -3.12
N GLY A 152 -17.67 -12.13 -3.23
CA GLY A 152 -17.59 -10.96 -2.33
C GLY A 152 -16.38 -10.05 -2.57
N ILE A 153 -15.59 -10.29 -3.61
CA ILE A 153 -14.51 -9.42 -4.06
C ILE A 153 -15.00 -8.59 -5.25
N ALA A 154 -14.85 -7.27 -5.16
CA ALA A 154 -15.34 -6.36 -6.17
C ALA A 154 -14.37 -6.25 -7.36
N VAL A 155 -13.07 -6.18 -7.08
CA VAL A 155 -12.01 -6.08 -8.11
C VAL A 155 -10.83 -6.96 -7.71
N GLN A 156 -10.27 -7.66 -8.70
CA GLN A 156 -9.06 -8.46 -8.56
C GLN A 156 -8.18 -8.35 -9.80
N ARG A 157 -6.86 -8.27 -9.61
CA ARG A 157 -5.87 -8.23 -10.70
C ARG A 157 -4.61 -8.98 -10.30
N ALA A 158 -3.90 -9.54 -11.27
CA ALA A 158 -2.61 -10.18 -11.04
C ALA A 158 -1.65 -9.95 -12.20
N TRP A 159 -0.37 -9.97 -11.88
CA TRP A 159 0.72 -9.86 -12.84
C TRP A 159 1.86 -10.79 -12.45
N CYS A 160 2.56 -11.34 -13.43
CA CYS A 160 3.77 -12.14 -13.21
C CYS A 160 4.92 -11.61 -14.05
N GLU A 161 6.05 -11.37 -13.40
CA GLU A 161 7.31 -10.99 -14.01
C GLU A 161 8.38 -12.02 -13.62
N GLY A 162 8.87 -12.77 -14.61
CA GLY A 162 9.81 -13.86 -14.36
C GLY A 162 9.22 -14.88 -13.39
N SER A 163 9.90 -15.11 -12.27
CA SER A 163 9.46 -16.04 -11.20
C SER A 163 8.81 -15.34 -10.01
N THR A 164 8.29 -14.13 -10.21
CA THR A 164 7.56 -13.36 -9.20
C THR A 164 6.17 -13.04 -9.71
N CYS A 165 5.15 -13.30 -8.89
CA CYS A 165 3.76 -12.95 -9.19
C CYS A 165 3.19 -12.07 -8.08
N ALA A 166 2.43 -11.05 -8.48
CA ALA A 166 1.67 -10.19 -7.59
C ALA A 166 0.17 -10.37 -7.82
N VAL A 167 -0.60 -10.41 -6.74
CA VAL A 167 -2.08 -10.49 -6.76
C VAL A 167 -2.63 -9.37 -5.90
N LEU A 168 -3.59 -8.63 -6.43
CA LEU A 168 -4.31 -7.58 -5.73
C LEU A 168 -5.80 -7.93 -5.71
N VAL A 169 -6.43 -7.85 -4.55
CA VAL A 169 -7.88 -7.99 -4.38
C VAL A 169 -8.42 -6.86 -3.50
N ALA A 170 -9.61 -6.37 -3.82
CA ALA A 170 -10.24 -5.27 -3.11
C ALA A 170 -11.67 -5.58 -2.65
N LYS A 171 -12.03 -4.99 -1.51
CA LYS A 171 -13.40 -4.94 -0.99
C LYS A 171 -13.55 -3.67 -0.15
N GLY A 172 -14.48 -2.80 -0.54
CA GLY A 172 -14.68 -1.53 0.14
C GLY A 172 -13.37 -0.75 0.13
N ASN A 173 -12.96 -0.20 1.27
CA ASN A 173 -11.74 0.60 1.35
C ASN A 173 -10.45 -0.19 1.67
N LEU A 174 -10.50 -1.52 1.62
CA LEU A 174 -9.36 -2.39 1.88
C LEU A 174 -8.81 -2.99 0.58
N VAL A 175 -7.48 -3.00 0.47
CA VAL A 175 -6.75 -3.74 -0.57
C VAL A 175 -5.86 -4.77 0.08
N SER A 176 -6.02 -6.02 -0.34
CA SER A 176 -5.18 -7.14 0.06
C SER A 176 -4.28 -7.51 -1.11
N ALA A 177 -2.97 -7.55 -0.85
CA ALA A 177 -1.96 -7.57 -1.86
C ALA A 177 -0.88 -8.62 -1.53
N LEU A 178 -0.71 -9.59 -2.42
CA LEU A 178 0.23 -10.70 -2.25
C LEU A 178 1.33 -10.61 -3.28
N SER A 179 2.56 -10.91 -2.87
CA SER A 179 3.68 -11.14 -3.77
C SER A 179 4.33 -12.48 -3.45
N VAL A 180 4.48 -13.30 -4.48
CA VAL A 180 5.06 -14.64 -4.40
C VAL A 180 6.29 -14.67 -5.29
N ALA A 181 7.46 -14.91 -4.71
CA ALA A 181 8.65 -15.29 -5.46
C ALA A 181 8.81 -16.81 -5.37
N ALA A 182 9.14 -17.46 -6.48
CA ALA A 182 9.40 -18.90 -6.54
C ALA A 182 10.62 -19.21 -7.41
N SER A 183 10.98 -20.49 -7.50
CA SER A 183 12.08 -20.95 -8.35
C SER A 183 11.75 -20.94 -9.85
N THR A 184 10.47 -20.92 -10.22
CA THR A 184 10.01 -20.90 -11.61
C THR A 184 8.75 -20.03 -11.75
N PRO A 185 8.45 -19.49 -12.96
CA PRO A 185 7.22 -18.73 -13.22
C PRO A 185 5.95 -19.51 -12.86
N ALA A 186 5.85 -20.77 -13.33
CA ALA A 186 4.69 -21.62 -13.08
C ALA A 186 4.43 -21.83 -11.58
N ARG A 187 5.49 -22.07 -10.78
CA ARG A 187 5.34 -22.24 -9.33
C ARG A 187 4.86 -20.96 -8.63
N ALA A 188 5.32 -19.79 -9.07
CA ALA A 188 4.87 -18.52 -8.51
C ALA A 188 3.38 -18.28 -8.83
N GLN A 189 2.96 -18.57 -10.07
CA GLN A 189 1.58 -18.44 -10.49
C GLN A 189 0.67 -19.43 -9.75
N ASP A 190 1.06 -20.70 -9.64
CA ASP A 190 0.27 -21.72 -8.96
C ASP A 190 0.06 -21.37 -7.48
N ALA A 191 1.11 -20.91 -6.80
CA ALA A 191 1.02 -20.46 -5.41
C ALA A 191 0.11 -19.22 -5.27
N ALA A 192 0.23 -18.25 -6.18
CA ALA A 192 -0.66 -17.09 -6.23
C ALA A 192 -2.15 -17.51 -6.38
N MET A 193 -2.43 -18.48 -7.25
CA MET A 193 -3.79 -19.01 -7.45
C MET A 193 -4.33 -19.77 -6.24
N ARG A 194 -3.50 -20.57 -5.56
CA ARG A 194 -3.90 -21.29 -4.33
C ARG A 194 -4.20 -20.36 -3.16
N LEU A 195 -3.45 -19.26 -3.05
CA LEU A 195 -3.59 -18.31 -1.94
C LEU A 195 -4.69 -17.27 -2.17
N LEU A 196 -5.08 -17.00 -3.42
CA LEU A 196 -6.15 -16.08 -3.78
C LEU A 196 -7.45 -16.28 -2.97
N PRO A 197 -8.05 -17.49 -2.86
CA PRO A 197 -9.28 -17.66 -2.08
C PRO A 197 -9.07 -17.39 -0.58
N LYS A 198 -7.87 -17.64 -0.05
CA LYS A 198 -7.56 -17.36 1.37
C LYS A 198 -7.50 -15.86 1.63
N MET A 199 -6.87 -15.10 0.72
CA MET A 199 -6.88 -13.63 0.78
C MET A 199 -8.30 -13.08 0.68
N ALA A 200 -9.10 -13.61 -0.25
CA ALA A 200 -10.46 -13.18 -0.45
C ALA A 200 -11.30 -13.41 0.81
N ASN A 201 -11.21 -14.58 1.43
CA ASN A 201 -11.92 -14.91 2.67
C ASN A 201 -11.55 -13.97 3.82
N LYS A 202 -10.26 -13.63 4.00
CA LYS A 202 -9.84 -12.67 5.04
C LYS A 202 -10.44 -11.29 4.82
N LEU A 203 -10.48 -10.87 3.55
CA LEU A 203 -10.98 -9.57 3.18
C LEU A 203 -12.51 -9.50 3.30
N THR A 204 -13.23 -10.55 2.89
CA THR A 204 -14.70 -10.61 2.97
C THR A 204 -15.22 -10.76 4.39
N ALA A 205 -14.43 -11.31 5.30
CA ALA A 205 -14.74 -11.34 6.73
C ALA A 205 -14.68 -9.95 7.40
N GLN A 206 -14.09 -8.94 6.76
CA GLN A 206 -14.08 -7.58 7.29
C GLN A 206 -15.42 -6.87 7.00
N PRO A 207 -15.93 -6.07 7.94
CA PRO A 207 -17.24 -5.42 7.83
C PRO A 207 -17.36 -4.44 6.65
#